data_AF-X1B2K2-F1
#
_entry.id   AF-X1B2K2-F1
#
_cell.length_a   1.000
_cell.length_b   1.000
_cell.length_c   1.000
_cell.angle_alpha   90.00
_cell.angle_beta   90.00
_cell.angle_gamma   90.00
#
_symmetry.space_group_name_H-M   'P 1'
#
loop_
_entity.id
_entity.type
_entity.pdbx_description
1 polymer ?
#
loop_
_entity_poly.entity_id
_entity_poly.type
_entity_poly.pdbx_seq_one_letter_code
_entity_poly.pdbx_strand_id
1 'polypeptide(L)'
;MFKGFFFSFGIIFFGLIIGYIIQQLEQRKIIRLPISQKKFRKLLQRIAILFFLPISSIGALWIIKIKDVRIAVLPFLGIFALLVGGVLGLFAAKLLKLNRKKSGPMFTCGSFSNITAIGGVICYLLLGEKGYALFSLYKLFELVTYFAIGFPIAN
;
A
#
# COMPACT_ATOMS: atom_id res chain seq x y z
N MET A 1 18.13 -10.43 -6.56
CA MET A 1 16.87 -10.53 -5.79
C MET A 1 16.95 -9.86 -4.41
N PHE A 2 17.81 -10.33 -3.49
CA PHE A 2 17.90 -9.78 -2.12
C PHE A 2 18.21 -8.27 -2.02
N LYS A 3 19.06 -7.72 -2.91
CA LYS A 3 19.38 -6.28 -2.93
C LYS A 3 18.15 -5.38 -3.07
N GLY A 4 17.17 -5.77 -3.89
CA GLY A 4 15.93 -4.99 -4.09
C GLY A 4 15.04 -4.95 -2.85
N PHE A 5 14.97 -6.07 -2.10
CA PHE A 5 14.24 -6.13 -0.83
C PHE A 5 14.88 -5.23 0.22
N PHE A 6 16.21 -5.32 0.44
CA PHE A 6 16.90 -4.46 1.39
C PHE A 6 16.80 -2.98 1.04
N PHE A 7 16.84 -2.64 -0.24
CA PHE A 7 16.64 -1.27 -0.68
C PHE A 7 15.23 -0.76 -0.39
N SER A 8 14.20 -1.55 -0.71
CA SER A 8 12.80 -1.20 -0.42
C SER A 8 12.57 -1.02 1.09
N PHE A 9 13.04 -1.97 1.92
CA PHE A 9 12.98 -1.83 3.38
C PHE A 9 13.78 -0.62 3.88
N GLY A 10 14.95 -0.37 3.30
CA GLY A 10 15.80 0.77 3.62
C GLY A 10 15.07 2.10 3.45
N ILE A 11 14.35 2.28 2.34
CA ILE A 11 13.54 3.49 2.11
C ILE A 11 12.48 3.67 3.19
N ILE A 12 11.79 2.59 3.57
CA ILE A 12 10.72 2.64 4.57
C ILE A 12 11.28 2.99 5.95
N PHE A 13 12.33 2.27 6.39
CA PHE A 13 12.96 2.53 7.68
C PHE A 13 13.54 3.94 7.73
N PHE A 14 14.18 4.40 6.66
CA PHE A 14 14.70 5.75 6.58
C PHE A 14 13.59 6.79 6.73
N GLY A 15 12.48 6.66 6.00
CA GLY A 15 11.33 7.55 6.13
C GLY A 15 10.70 7.54 7.54
N LEU A 16 10.59 6.37 8.15
CA LEU A 16 10.08 6.22 9.52
C LEU A 16 11.02 6.85 10.56
N ILE A 17 12.32 6.61 10.45
CA ILE A 17 13.33 7.18 11.35
C ILE A 17 13.33 8.70 11.27
N ILE A 18 13.32 9.27 10.06
CA ILE A 18 13.25 10.72 9.89
C ILE A 18 11.96 11.29 10.50
N GLY A 19 10.81 10.69 10.18
CA GLY A 19 9.53 11.12 10.74
C GLY A 19 9.51 11.08 12.26
N TYR A 20 10.10 10.02 12.85
CA TYR A 20 10.22 9.86 14.30
C TYR A 20 11.17 10.87 14.93
N ILE A 21 12.33 11.13 14.31
CA ILE A 21 13.29 12.15 14.79
C ILE A 21 12.62 13.52 14.80
N ILE A 22 11.94 13.92 13.72
CA ILE A 22 11.22 15.20 13.65
C ILE A 22 10.17 15.29 14.76
N GLN A 23 9.39 14.21 14.97
CA GLN A 23 8.40 14.15 16.03
C GLN A 23 9.03 14.35 17.42
N GLN A 24 10.17 13.71 17.69
CA GLN A 24 10.90 13.81 18.96
C GLN A 24 11.49 15.20 19.18
N LEU A 25 12.08 15.80 18.14
CA LEU A 25 12.65 17.16 18.22
C LEU A 25 11.58 18.21 18.52
N GLU A 26 10.39 18.06 17.94
CA GLU A 26 9.27 18.96 18.21
C GLU A 26 8.70 18.76 19.63
N GLN A 27 8.55 17.51 20.08
CA GLN A 27 8.10 17.20 21.45
C GLN A 27 9.07 17.75 22.51
N ARG A 28 10.38 17.70 22.22
CA ARG A 28 11.44 18.27 23.06
C ARG A 28 11.59 19.78 22.90
N LYS A 29 10.76 20.44 22.08
CA LYS A 29 10.78 21.89 21.80
C LYS A 29 12.10 22.40 21.21
N ILE A 30 12.91 21.51 20.62
CA ILE A 30 14.15 21.87 19.93
C ILE A 30 13.83 22.53 18.59
N ILE A 31 12.82 22.00 17.90
CA ILE A 31 12.23 22.60 16.71
C ILE A 31 10.76 22.91 16.98
N ARG A 32 10.18 23.85 16.23
CA ARG A 32 8.75 24.13 16.27
C ARG A 32 8.20 24.03 14.86
N LEU A 33 7.34 23.03 14.61
CA LEU A 33 6.69 22.92 13.31
C LEU A 33 5.71 24.10 13.11
N PRO A 34 5.57 24.61 11.88
CA PRO A 34 4.64 25.70 11.58
C PRO A 34 3.17 25.28 11.74
N ILE A 35 2.89 23.98 11.72
CA ILE A 35 1.56 23.39 11.87
C ILE A 35 1.64 22.18 12.82
N SER A 36 0.50 21.81 13.42
CA SER A 36 0.48 20.66 14.34
C SER A 36 0.90 19.36 13.65
N GLN A 37 1.53 18.45 14.40
CA GLN A 37 1.93 17.11 13.93
C GLN A 37 0.84 16.39 13.13
N LYS A 38 -0.40 16.46 13.61
CA LYS A 38 -1.56 15.84 12.94
C LYS A 38 -1.84 16.47 11.57
N LYS A 39 -1.77 17.81 11.46
CA LYS A 39 -1.94 18.53 10.19
C LYS A 39 -0.78 18.25 9.24
N PHE A 40 0.46 18.27 9.75
CA PHE A 40 1.66 17.97 8.96
C PHE A 40 1.61 16.55 8.37
N ARG A 41 1.35 15.54 9.20
CA ARG A 41 1.19 14.15 8.73
C ARG A 41 0.10 14.02 7.67
N LYS A 42 -1.06 14.63 7.89
CA LYS A 42 -2.16 14.60 6.90
C LYS A 42 -1.78 15.30 5.59
N LEU A 43 -1.03 16.40 5.66
CA LEU A 43 -0.53 17.10 4.48
C LEU A 43 0.39 16.19 3.66
N LEU A 44 1.39 15.57 4.31
CA LEU A 44 2.30 14.63 3.64
C LEU A 44 1.53 13.44 3.00
N GLN A 45 0.57 12.87 3.73
CA GLN A 45 -0.28 11.79 3.20
C GLN A 45 -1.11 12.23 1.99
N ARG A 46 -1.70 13.44 2.03
CA ARG A 46 -2.45 14.00 0.90
C ARG A 46 -1.54 14.24 -0.29
N ILE A 47 -0.33 14.76 -0.09
CA ILE A 47 0.63 14.96 -1.17
C ILE A 47 0.98 13.62 -1.82
N ALA A 48 1.27 12.59 -1.02
CA ALA A 48 1.54 11.23 -1.52
C ALA A 48 0.38 10.66 -2.35
N ILE A 49 -0.85 10.77 -1.85
CA ILE A 49 -2.04 10.16 -2.47
C ILE A 49 -2.54 10.95 -3.68
N LEU A 50 -2.50 12.28 -3.64
CA LEU A 50 -3.08 13.13 -4.69
C LEU A 50 -2.10 13.51 -5.79
N PHE A 51 -0.78 13.44 -5.55
CA PHE A 51 0.22 13.82 -6.54
C PHE A 51 1.11 12.62 -6.92
N PHE A 52 1.90 12.10 -5.99
CA PHE A 52 2.92 11.10 -6.33
C PHE A 52 2.31 9.79 -6.86
N LEU A 53 1.27 9.29 -6.19
CA LEU A 53 0.58 8.06 -6.58
C LEU A 53 -0.06 8.13 -7.99
N PRO A 54 -0.90 9.12 -8.32
CA PRO A 54 -1.50 9.21 -9.64
C PRO A 54 -0.48 9.53 -10.74
N ILE A 55 0.49 10.42 -10.50
CA ILE A 55 1.53 10.73 -11.50
C ILE A 55 2.34 9.48 -11.84
N SER A 56 2.76 8.72 -10.83
CA SER A 56 3.51 7.48 -11.04
C SER A 56 2.66 6.42 -11.76
N SER A 57 1.38 6.30 -11.40
CA SER A 57 0.47 5.34 -12.04
C SER A 57 0.18 5.71 -13.51
N ILE A 58 -0.09 6.99 -13.80
CA ILE A 58 -0.33 7.47 -15.17
C ILE A 58 0.93 7.28 -16.02
N GLY A 59 2.10 7.68 -15.50
CA GLY A 59 3.37 7.50 -16.22
C GLY A 59 3.66 6.03 -16.52
N ALA A 60 3.38 5.13 -15.58
CA ALA A 60 3.56 3.70 -15.78
C ALA A 60 2.58 3.14 -16.83
N LEU A 61 1.31 3.51 -16.77
CA LEU A 61 0.29 3.04 -17.71
C LEU A 61 0.48 3.60 -19.13
N TRP A 62 0.98 4.82 -19.27
CA TRP A 62 1.25 5.45 -20.56
C TRP A 62 2.28 4.69 -21.40
N ILE A 63 3.24 4.03 -20.74
CA ILE A 63 4.30 3.25 -21.40
C ILE A 63 3.79 1.88 -21.87
N ILE A 64 2.63 1.42 -21.37
CA ILE A 64 2.10 0.09 -21.70
C ILE A 64 1.49 0.08 -23.09
N LYS A 65 2.12 -0.66 -23.99
CA LYS A 65 1.50 -1.08 -25.24
C LYS A 65 0.72 -2.36 -24.98
N ILE A 66 -0.58 -2.25 -24.77
CA ILE A 66 -1.47 -3.42 -24.62
C ILE A 66 -1.58 -4.11 -25.98
N LYS A 67 -0.73 -5.11 -26.20
CA LYS A 67 -0.78 -5.97 -27.39
C LYS A 67 -1.44 -7.32 -27.11
N ASP A 68 -1.58 -7.66 -25.83
CA ASP A 68 -2.04 -8.97 -25.38
C ASP A 68 -3.22 -8.80 -24.42
N VAL A 69 -4.36 -9.40 -24.76
CA VAL A 69 -5.60 -9.31 -24.00
C VAL A 69 -5.46 -9.95 -22.61
N ARG A 70 -4.51 -10.88 -22.42
CA ARG A 70 -4.27 -11.55 -21.13
C ARG A 70 -3.85 -10.56 -20.04
N ILE A 71 -3.27 -9.43 -20.41
CA ILE A 71 -2.88 -8.36 -19.48
C ILE A 71 -4.11 -7.77 -18.76
N ALA A 72 -5.29 -7.80 -19.39
CA ALA A 72 -6.54 -7.32 -18.79
C ALA A 72 -7.00 -8.17 -17.59
N VAL A 73 -6.43 -9.36 -17.39
CA VAL A 73 -6.74 -10.23 -16.24
C VAL A 73 -6.03 -9.75 -14.96
N LEU A 74 -4.93 -8.99 -15.07
CA LEU A 74 -4.12 -8.56 -13.92
C LEU A 74 -4.89 -7.81 -12.82
N PRO A 75 -5.76 -6.82 -13.13
CA PRO A 75 -6.55 -6.15 -12.09
C PRO A 75 -7.43 -7.13 -11.29
N PHE A 76 -7.98 -8.15 -11.95
CA PHE A 76 -8.82 -9.16 -11.30
C PHE A 76 -8.02 -10.13 -10.44
N LEU A 77 -6.79 -10.46 -10.86
CA LEU A 77 -5.84 -11.19 -10.00
C LEU A 77 -5.50 -10.38 -8.75
N GLY A 78 -5.37 -9.06 -8.88
CA GLY A 78 -5.22 -8.15 -7.74
C GLY A 78 -6.36 -8.25 -6.75
N ILE A 79 -7.60 -8.10 -7.22
CA ILE A 79 -8.81 -8.26 -6.38
C ILE A 79 -8.82 -9.65 -5.72
N PHE A 80 -8.60 -10.70 -6.50
CA PHE A 80 -8.60 -12.07 -6.01
C PHE A 80 -7.60 -12.28 -4.88
N ALA A 81 -6.36 -11.81 -5.03
CA ALA A 81 -5.35 -11.91 -3.98
C ALA A 81 -5.77 -11.21 -2.69
N LEU A 82 -6.35 -10.00 -2.78
CA LEU A 82 -6.84 -9.26 -1.62
C LEU A 82 -8.00 -9.99 -0.94
N LEU A 83 -8.93 -10.57 -1.70
CA LEU A 83 -10.07 -11.30 -1.14
C LEU A 83 -9.64 -12.61 -0.49
N VAL A 84 -8.75 -13.38 -1.14
CA VAL A 84 -8.20 -14.61 -0.57
C VAL A 84 -7.46 -14.30 0.73
N GLY A 85 -6.62 -13.27 0.77
CA GLY A 85 -5.96 -12.83 2.00
C GLY A 85 -6.94 -12.50 3.11
N GLY A 86 -8.04 -11.80 2.79
CA GLY A 86 -9.09 -11.49 3.76
C GLY A 86 -9.83 -12.73 4.28
N VAL A 87 -10.19 -13.67 3.39
CA VAL A 87 -10.84 -14.94 3.77
C VAL A 87 -9.91 -15.76 4.67
N LEU A 88 -8.63 -15.84 4.36
CA LEU A 88 -7.64 -16.48 5.21
C LEU A 88 -7.50 -15.78 6.57
N GLY A 89 -7.60 -14.45 6.60
CA GLY A 89 -7.67 -13.67 7.85
C GLY A 89 -8.87 -14.03 8.72
N LEU A 90 -10.06 -14.21 8.12
CA LEU A 90 -11.25 -14.68 8.85
C LEU A 90 -11.12 -16.13 9.31
N PHE A 91 -10.49 -16.98 8.50
CA PHE A 91 -10.19 -18.35 8.91
C PHE A 91 -9.25 -18.37 10.12
N ALA A 92 -8.19 -17.56 10.11
CA ALA A 92 -7.30 -17.38 11.26
C ALA A 92 -8.05 -16.85 12.50
N ALA A 93 -8.97 -15.89 12.33
CA ALA A 93 -9.81 -15.40 13.42
C ALA A 93 -10.66 -16.50 14.06
N LYS A 94 -11.19 -17.43 13.25
CA LYS A 94 -11.94 -18.59 13.72
C LYS A 94 -11.05 -19.56 14.51
N LEU A 95 -9.85 -19.85 14.02
CA LEU A 95 -8.88 -20.69 14.74
C LEU A 95 -8.50 -20.08 16.09
N LEU A 96 -8.35 -18.76 16.13
CA LEU A 96 -8.04 -17.99 17.34
C LEU A 96 -9.26 -17.72 18.23
N LYS A 97 -10.44 -18.25 17.89
CA LYS A 97 -11.70 -18.07 18.62
C LYS A 97 -12.02 -16.59 18.92
N LEU A 98 -11.72 -15.71 17.97
CA LEU A 98 -11.97 -14.28 18.14
C LEU A 98 -13.47 -13.97 18.12
N ASN A 99 -13.88 -12.98 18.90
CA ASN A 99 -15.25 -12.48 18.84
C ASN A 99 -15.49 -11.69 17.54
N ARG A 100 -16.76 -11.42 17.22
CA ARG A 100 -17.16 -10.79 15.97
C ARG A 100 -16.52 -9.40 15.78
N LYS A 101 -16.40 -8.62 16.86
CA LYS A 101 -15.74 -7.30 16.88
C LYS A 101 -14.24 -7.35 16.50
N LYS A 102 -13.54 -8.46 16.79
CA LYS A 102 -12.13 -8.66 16.45
C LYS A 102 -11.91 -9.40 15.13
N SER A 103 -12.94 -10.09 14.63
CA SER A 103 -12.86 -10.87 13.39
C SER A 103 -12.85 -9.97 12.14
N GLY A 104 -13.65 -8.89 12.13
CA GLY A 104 -13.67 -7.91 11.03
C GLY A 104 -12.29 -7.28 10.75
N PRO A 105 -11.58 -6.76 11.76
CA PRO A 105 -10.20 -6.29 11.61
C PRO A 105 -9.23 -7.37 11.10
N MET A 106 -9.50 -8.65 11.39
CA MET A 106 -8.64 -9.74 10.91
C MET A 106 -8.79 -9.97 9.40
N PHE A 107 -9.99 -9.72 8.84
CA PHE A 107 -10.17 -9.69 7.38
C PHE A 107 -9.30 -8.61 6.76
N THR A 108 -9.33 -7.38 7.29
CA THR A 108 -8.54 -6.28 6.70
C THR A 108 -7.05 -6.47 6.91
N CYS A 109 -6.60 -7.06 8.02
CA CYS A 109 -5.19 -7.42 8.20
C CYS A 109 -4.70 -8.47 7.18
N GLY A 110 -5.54 -9.45 6.81
CA GLY A 110 -5.19 -10.43 5.78
C GLY A 110 -5.35 -9.90 4.36
N SER A 111 -6.32 -9.01 4.14
CA SER A 111 -6.67 -8.47 2.82
C SER A 111 -5.81 -7.30 2.41
N PHE A 112 -5.64 -6.30 3.28
CA PHE A 112 -4.99 -5.05 2.93
C PHE A 112 -3.48 -5.21 2.95
N SER A 113 -2.83 -4.60 1.98
CA SER A 113 -1.38 -4.63 1.87
C SER A 113 -0.84 -3.25 1.56
N ASN A 114 0.44 -3.06 1.85
CA ASN A 114 1.21 -1.90 1.40
C ASN A 114 1.84 -2.16 0.01
N ILE A 115 1.15 -2.91 -0.85
CA ILE A 115 1.64 -3.34 -2.17
C ILE A 115 2.12 -2.17 -3.02
N THR A 116 1.55 -0.98 -2.85
CA THR A 116 2.03 0.22 -3.55
C THR A 116 3.37 0.76 -3.02
N ALA A 117 3.54 0.83 -1.70
CA ALA A 117 4.76 1.37 -1.11
C ALA A 117 5.93 0.36 -1.16
N ILE A 118 5.65 -0.94 -0.99
CA ILE A 118 6.66 -2.00 -0.98
C ILE A 118 6.70 -2.72 -2.32
N GLY A 119 5.58 -3.33 -2.70
CA GLY A 119 5.48 -4.17 -3.90
C GLY A 119 5.85 -3.43 -5.18
N GLY A 120 5.40 -2.18 -5.34
CA GLY A 120 5.74 -1.35 -6.50
C GLY A 120 7.24 -1.11 -6.64
N VAL A 121 7.91 -0.72 -5.56
CA VAL A 121 9.38 -0.52 -5.55
C VAL A 121 10.10 -1.84 -5.87
N ILE A 122 9.66 -2.95 -5.29
CA ILE A 122 10.25 -4.27 -5.56
C ILE A 122 10.04 -4.66 -7.03
N CYS A 123 8.84 -4.50 -7.58
CA CYS A 123 8.54 -4.77 -8.98
C CYS A 123 9.43 -3.93 -9.90
N TYR A 124 9.60 -2.63 -9.61
CA TYR A 124 10.48 -1.78 -10.39
C TYR A 124 11.95 -2.23 -10.32
N LEU A 125 12.46 -2.53 -9.13
CA LEU A 125 13.86 -2.92 -8.96
C LEU A 125 14.21 -4.29 -9.56
N LEU A 126 13.24 -5.22 -9.58
CA LEU A 126 13.46 -6.57 -10.09
C LEU A 126 13.11 -6.72 -11.57
N LEU A 127 12.08 -6.01 -12.05
CA LEU A 127 11.48 -6.20 -13.37
C LEU A 127 11.50 -4.93 -14.23
N GLY A 128 12.08 -3.85 -13.73
CA GLY A 128 12.19 -2.56 -14.41
C GLY A 128 10.85 -1.85 -14.62
N GLU A 129 10.86 -0.87 -15.52
CA GLU A 129 9.68 -0.07 -15.87
C GLU A 129 8.50 -0.93 -16.36
N LYS A 130 8.77 -1.95 -17.18
CA LYS A 130 7.73 -2.85 -17.70
C LYS A 130 7.04 -3.61 -16.59
N GLY A 131 7.79 -4.11 -15.60
CA GLY A 131 7.20 -4.78 -14.45
C GLY A 131 6.41 -3.83 -13.55
N TYR A 132 6.89 -2.61 -13.35
CA TYR A 132 6.14 -1.58 -12.62
C TYR A 132 4.82 -1.20 -13.33
N ALA A 133 4.83 -1.22 -14.67
CA ALA A 133 3.64 -0.97 -15.46
C ALA A 133 2.59 -2.09 -15.31
N LEU A 134 3.01 -3.36 -15.38
CA LEU A 134 2.13 -4.51 -15.10
C LEU A 134 1.61 -4.49 -13.65
N PHE A 135 2.48 -4.13 -12.70
CA PHE A 135 2.11 -3.90 -11.31
C PHE A 135 1.00 -2.84 -11.18
N SER A 136 1.14 -1.72 -11.89
CA SER A 136 0.16 -0.62 -11.85
C SER A 136 -1.22 -1.06 -12.35
N LEU A 137 -1.27 -1.98 -13.33
CA LEU A 137 -2.51 -2.64 -13.74
C LEU A 137 -3.03 -3.62 -12.68
N TYR A 138 -2.16 -4.45 -12.11
CA TYR A 138 -2.54 -5.40 -11.06
C TYR A 138 -3.22 -4.71 -9.87
N LYS A 139 -2.71 -3.55 -9.43
CA LYS A 139 -3.27 -2.79 -8.30
C LYS A 139 -4.38 -1.80 -8.68
N LEU A 140 -4.88 -1.81 -9.93
CA LEU A 140 -5.81 -0.81 -10.43
C LEU A 140 -7.08 -0.69 -9.57
N PHE A 141 -7.63 -1.83 -9.15
CA PHE A 141 -8.83 -1.88 -8.31
C PHE A 141 -8.54 -2.06 -6.81
N GLU A 142 -7.29 -1.87 -6.38
CA GLU A 142 -6.89 -2.00 -4.97
C GLU A 142 -7.75 -1.10 -4.06
N LEU A 143 -7.79 0.20 -4.36
CA LEU A 143 -8.54 1.16 -3.54
C LEU A 143 -10.05 0.89 -3.57
N VAL A 144 -10.59 0.55 -4.75
CA VAL A 144 -12.00 0.18 -4.89
C VAL A 144 -12.31 -1.03 -4.00
N THR A 145 -11.46 -2.06 -4.01
CA THR A 145 -11.62 -3.26 -3.18
C THR A 145 -11.55 -2.91 -1.69
N TYR A 146 -10.62 -2.04 -1.29
CA TYR A 146 -10.51 -1.61 0.11
C TYR A 146 -11.77 -0.90 0.59
N PHE A 147 -12.29 0.06 -0.17
CA PHE A 147 -13.43 0.87 0.23
C PHE A 147 -14.78 0.21 0.01
N ALA A 148 -14.95 -0.59 -1.05
CA ALA A 148 -16.21 -1.24 -1.36
C ALA A 148 -16.42 -2.56 -0.59
N ILE A 149 -15.34 -3.24 -0.18
CA ILE A 149 -15.43 -4.57 0.44
C ILE A 149 -14.76 -4.59 1.81
N GLY A 150 -13.48 -4.23 1.90
CA GLY A 150 -12.72 -4.42 3.14
C GLY A 150 -13.21 -3.57 4.30
N PHE A 151 -13.42 -2.27 4.09
CA PHE A 151 -13.94 -1.40 5.16
C PHE A 151 -15.36 -1.78 5.62
N PRO A 152 -16.32 -2.10 4.73
CA PRO A 152 -17.63 -2.62 5.14
C PRO A 152 -17.58 -3.91 5.96
N ILE A 153 -16.63 -4.82 5.70
CA ILE A 153 -16.48 -6.06 6.48
C ILE A 153 -15.87 -5.81 7.87
N ALA A 154 -15.04 -4.76 8.00
CA ALA A 154 -14.33 -4.45 9.23
C ALA A 154 -15.16 -3.70 10.28
N ASN A 155 -16.20 -2.99 9.86
CA ASN A 155 -17.07 -2.18 10.71
C ASN A 155 -18.31 -2.96 11.16
#